data_AF-A0A2I0IGD5-F1
#
_entry.id   AF-A0A2I0IGD5-F1
#
_cell.length_a   1.000
_cell.length_b   1.000
_cell.length_c   1.000
_cell.angle_alpha   90.00
_cell.angle_beta   90.00
_cell.angle_gamma   90.00
#
_symmetry.space_group_name_H-M   'P 1'
#
loop_
_entity.id
_entity.type
_entity.pdbx_description
1 polymer ?
#
loop_
_entity_poly.entity_id
_entity_poly.type
_entity_poly.pdbx_seq_one_letter_code
_entity_poly.pdbx_strand_id
1 'polypeptide(L)'
;MKRTLYVDEGRGPEIIPAENDIVENGDKKQNNRANTVSHYKLFSFADSFDYSLMLIGTVGAIGNGICTPLMTIFFGDLVQVMAGSIDVKDSVHEARVVSLKFMYLALASGFASFLRTSCWMITGERQAARIRALYLRAILRQDIAFFDKEASTGQIVSQLSGDTILIQDAMGDKVGNFIQLLVTAIGGFIVAFSKGWLLTFAMICTIPPVVFAGAITMMLLGKIQSQAQSSYSVAATIVEQTIGSIRTVASFSGEKRAIKEYDKALVKVYRAGLYEGLASGLGFGTLMMILFCSYAYAMWIGGKMIINKGYTGGTVINVMFAVVLGSL
;
A
#
# COMPACT_ATOMS: atom_id res chain seq x y z
N MET A 1 -43.32 67.43 17.27
CA MET A 1 -41.95 67.99 17.12
C MET A 1 -40.96 66.84 17.35
N LYS A 2 -40.00 66.71 16.44
CA LYS A 2 -39.08 65.57 16.20
C LYS A 2 -38.31 65.06 17.43
N ARG A 3 -38.08 63.74 17.50
CA ARG A 3 -36.73 63.16 17.32
C ARG A 3 -36.78 61.65 17.06
N THR A 4 -35.82 61.25 16.23
CA THR A 4 -35.67 60.02 15.46
C THR A 4 -34.44 59.23 15.94
N LEU A 5 -34.42 57.93 15.64
CA LEU A 5 -33.28 56.99 15.52
C LEU A 5 -32.65 56.51 16.86
N TYR A 6 -32.20 55.27 17.04
CA TYR A 6 -31.55 54.34 16.11
C TYR A 6 -31.95 52.88 16.38
N VAL A 7 -32.07 52.10 15.29
CA VAL A 7 -31.98 50.64 15.26
C VAL A 7 -30.51 50.27 15.37
N ASP A 8 -30.16 49.35 16.28
CA ASP A 8 -28.87 48.66 16.27
C ASP A 8 -29.14 47.19 15.91
N GLU A 9 -28.90 46.86 14.65
CA GLU A 9 -28.83 45.50 14.13
C GLU A 9 -27.48 44.90 14.53
N GLY A 10 -27.48 43.87 15.39
CA GLY A 10 -26.31 43.01 15.52
C GLY A 10 -26.00 42.56 16.94
N ARG A 11 -26.80 41.65 17.49
CA ARG A 11 -26.35 40.62 18.45
C ARG A 11 -27.46 39.60 18.66
N GLY A 12 -27.35 38.47 17.95
CA GLY A 12 -28.05 37.25 18.36
C GLY A 12 -27.49 36.76 19.70
N PRO A 13 -28.24 35.94 20.46
CA PRO A 13 -27.84 35.52 21.80
C PRO A 13 -26.53 34.70 21.73
N GLU A 14 -25.56 35.14 22.53
CA GLU A 14 -24.27 34.49 22.71
C GLU A 14 -24.48 33.22 23.55
N ILE A 15 -24.40 32.06 22.91
CA ILE A 15 -24.43 30.77 23.59
C ILE A 15 -23.03 30.55 24.17
N ILE A 16 -22.85 30.85 25.45
CA ILE A 16 -21.66 30.51 26.21
C ILE A 16 -21.61 28.97 26.30
N PRO A 17 -20.61 28.27 25.72
CA PRO A 17 -20.49 26.84 25.93
C PRO A 17 -20.05 26.59 27.37
N ALA A 18 -20.74 25.67 28.06
CA ALA A 18 -20.41 25.28 29.41
C ALA A 18 -18.97 24.70 29.46
N GLU A 19 -18.14 25.26 30.34
CA GLU A 19 -16.73 24.89 30.53
C GLU A 19 -16.54 23.41 30.93
N ASN A 20 -17.63 22.72 31.29
CA ASN A 20 -17.63 21.29 31.64
C ASN A 20 -17.69 20.35 30.42
N ASP A 21 -18.05 20.81 29.22
CA ASP A 21 -18.13 19.94 28.02
C ASP A 21 -16.76 19.72 27.33
N ILE A 22 -15.75 20.50 27.72
CA ILE A 22 -14.41 20.46 27.11
C ILE A 22 -13.52 19.41 27.80
N VAL A 23 -13.78 19.11 29.08
CA VAL A 23 -12.97 18.16 29.87
C VAL A 23 -13.41 16.71 29.61
N GLU A 24 -14.71 16.43 29.45
CA GLU A 24 -15.20 15.06 29.19
C GLU A 24 -14.86 14.53 27.79
N ASN A 25 -14.59 15.42 26.83
CA ASN A 25 -14.25 15.05 25.45
C ASN A 25 -12.74 14.76 25.26
N GLY A 26 -11.91 15.13 26.24
CA GLY A 26 -10.48 14.81 26.28
C GLY A 26 -10.22 13.33 26.60
N ASP A 27 -10.98 12.76 27.54
CA ASP A 27 -10.80 11.37 27.98
C ASP A 27 -11.46 10.33 27.05
N LYS A 28 -12.53 10.70 26.33
CA LYS A 28 -13.17 9.78 25.36
C LYS A 28 -12.39 9.59 24.05
N LYS A 29 -11.44 10.49 23.73
CA LYS A 29 -10.56 10.32 22.55
C LYS A 29 -9.41 9.35 22.77
N GLN A 30 -9.09 9.00 24.02
CA GLN A 30 -7.95 8.11 24.31
C GLN A 30 -8.32 6.62 24.29
N ASN A 31 -9.61 6.27 24.33
CA ASN A 31 -10.08 4.89 24.52
C ASN A 31 -10.63 4.19 23.26
N ASN A 32 -10.36 4.74 22.07
CA ASN A 32 -10.76 4.16 20.78
C ASN A 32 -9.56 3.67 19.96
N ARG A 33 -8.51 3.14 20.63
CA ARG A 33 -7.57 2.24 19.95
C ARG A 33 -8.32 0.94 19.71
N ALA A 34 -8.85 0.77 18.50
CA ALA A 34 -9.48 -0.48 18.07
C ALA A 34 -8.65 -1.66 18.57
N ASN A 35 -9.24 -2.51 19.41
CA ASN A 35 -8.58 -3.66 20.03
C ASN A 35 -7.98 -4.53 18.92
N THR A 36 -6.69 -4.34 18.66
CA THR A 36 -6.01 -4.95 17.52
C THR A 36 -5.69 -6.38 17.91
N VAL A 37 -6.24 -7.34 17.18
CA VAL A 37 -5.97 -8.75 17.43
C VAL A 37 -4.54 -9.05 17.02
N SER A 38 -3.79 -9.78 17.86
CA SER A 38 -2.42 -10.20 17.53
C SER A 38 -2.41 -10.99 16.20
N HIS A 39 -1.47 -10.66 15.30
CA HIS A 39 -1.37 -11.25 13.97
C HIS A 39 -1.29 -12.78 13.97
N TYR A 40 -0.69 -13.39 15.01
CA TYR A 40 -0.61 -14.85 15.14
C TYR A 40 -1.96 -15.50 15.46
N LYS A 41 -2.85 -14.77 16.13
CA LYS A 41 -4.20 -15.26 16.45
C LYS A 41 -5.10 -15.30 15.21
N LEU A 42 -4.73 -14.58 14.14
CA LEU A 42 -5.39 -14.64 12.84
C LEU A 42 -5.28 -16.03 12.20
N PHE A 43 -4.16 -16.73 12.43
CA PHE A 43 -3.92 -18.09 11.92
C PHE A 43 -4.37 -19.20 12.90
N SER A 44 -5.06 -18.85 14.00
CA SER A 44 -5.45 -19.84 15.01
C SER A 44 -6.48 -20.88 14.53
N PHE A 45 -7.14 -20.63 13.41
CA PHE A 45 -8.11 -21.54 12.80
C PHE A 45 -7.50 -22.49 11.76
N ALA A 46 -6.16 -22.50 11.61
CA ALA A 46 -5.41 -23.33 10.67
C ALA A 46 -5.53 -24.83 10.99
N ASP A 47 -5.96 -25.64 10.02
CA ASP A 47 -5.88 -27.11 10.11
C ASP A 47 -4.46 -27.61 9.79
N SER A 48 -4.14 -28.85 10.15
CA SER A 48 -2.84 -29.48 9.84
C SER A 48 -2.49 -29.46 8.34
N PHE A 49 -3.48 -29.53 7.46
CA PHE A 49 -3.29 -29.40 6.02
C PHE A 49 -2.91 -27.96 5.63
N ASP A 50 -3.50 -26.95 6.27
CA ASP A 50 -3.19 -25.55 6.02
C ASP A 50 -1.77 -25.22 6.47
N TYR A 51 -1.30 -25.78 7.59
CA TYR A 51 0.11 -25.68 8.00
C TYR A 51 1.07 -26.25 6.95
N SER A 52 0.72 -27.37 6.32
CA SER A 52 1.55 -27.96 5.25
C SER A 52 1.58 -27.08 4.00
N LEU A 53 0.44 -26.51 3.61
CA LEU A 53 0.36 -25.57 2.49
C LEU A 53 1.15 -24.28 2.77
N MET A 54 1.04 -23.74 3.99
CA MET A 54 1.82 -22.57 4.39
C MET A 54 3.32 -22.83 4.30
N LEU A 55 3.79 -24.00 4.74
CA LEU A 55 5.20 -24.37 4.64
C LEU A 55 5.67 -24.48 3.18
N ILE A 56 4.89 -25.12 2.31
CA ILE A 56 5.23 -25.21 0.88
C ILE A 56 5.20 -23.82 0.23
N GLY A 57 4.22 -23.00 0.58
CA GLY A 57 4.07 -21.62 0.10
C GLY A 57 5.21 -20.71 0.56
N THR A 58 5.73 -20.87 1.78
CA THR A 58 6.89 -20.09 2.28
C THR A 58 8.18 -20.50 1.57
N VAL A 59 8.40 -21.80 1.33
CA VAL A 59 9.53 -22.29 0.54
C VAL A 59 9.46 -21.74 -0.89
N GLY A 60 8.27 -21.74 -1.51
CA GLY A 60 8.04 -21.11 -2.81
C GLY A 60 8.32 -19.60 -2.79
N ALA A 61 7.90 -18.90 -1.73
CA ALA A 61 8.17 -17.46 -1.56
C ALA A 61 9.67 -17.16 -1.46
N ILE A 62 10.41 -17.95 -0.69
CA ILE A 62 11.87 -17.81 -0.55
C ILE A 62 12.57 -18.08 -1.89
N GLY A 63 12.21 -19.17 -2.56
CA GLY A 63 12.77 -19.50 -3.87
C GLY A 63 12.50 -18.41 -4.91
N ASN A 64 11.31 -17.84 -4.92
CA ASN A 64 10.97 -16.75 -5.81
C ASN A 64 11.69 -15.44 -5.46
N GLY A 65 11.86 -15.13 -4.17
CA GLY A 65 12.61 -13.94 -3.72
C GLY A 65 14.08 -13.99 -4.08
N ILE A 66 14.73 -15.16 -3.99
CA ILE A 66 16.14 -15.37 -4.37
C ILE A 66 16.34 -15.24 -5.89
N CYS A 67 15.30 -15.47 -6.69
CA CYS A 67 15.39 -15.35 -8.14
C CYS A 67 15.83 -13.95 -8.59
N THR A 68 15.36 -12.89 -7.92
CA THR A 68 15.64 -11.51 -8.31
C THR A 68 17.14 -11.15 -8.16
N PRO A 69 17.81 -11.41 -7.01
CA PRO A 69 19.26 -11.25 -6.90
C PRO A 69 20.07 -12.16 -7.85
N LEU A 70 19.64 -13.40 -8.08
CA LEU A 70 20.31 -14.31 -9.02
C LEU A 70 20.23 -13.79 -10.47
N MET A 71 19.07 -13.26 -10.86
CA MET A 71 18.87 -12.62 -12.16
C MET A 71 19.87 -11.48 -12.34
N THR A 72 20.05 -10.66 -11.30
CA THR A 72 21.04 -9.57 -11.33
C THR A 72 22.43 -10.12 -11.61
N ILE A 73 22.91 -11.12 -10.87
CA ILE A 73 24.25 -11.70 -11.09
C ILE A 73 24.45 -12.15 -12.54
N PHE A 74 23.50 -12.92 -13.07
CA PHE A 74 23.58 -13.41 -14.45
C PHE A 74 23.53 -12.28 -15.48
N PHE A 75 22.82 -11.19 -15.17
CA PHE A 75 22.80 -10.01 -16.04
C PHE A 75 24.16 -9.33 -16.09
N GLY A 76 24.86 -9.15 -14.96
CA GLY A 76 26.22 -8.59 -15.01
C GLY A 76 27.24 -9.52 -15.65
N ASP A 77 27.09 -10.84 -15.51
CA ASP A 77 27.91 -11.80 -16.26
C ASP A 77 27.68 -11.62 -17.77
N LEU A 78 26.43 -11.45 -18.21
CA LEU A 78 26.10 -11.17 -19.61
C LEU A 78 26.76 -9.87 -20.10
N VAL A 79 26.63 -8.79 -19.32
CA VAL A 79 27.24 -7.50 -19.68
C VAL A 79 28.76 -7.62 -19.74
N GLN A 80 29.36 -8.41 -18.85
CA GLN A 80 30.80 -8.64 -18.84
C GLN A 80 31.28 -9.37 -20.10
N VAL A 81 30.56 -10.40 -20.54
CA VAL A 81 30.85 -11.11 -21.80
C VAL A 81 30.75 -10.13 -22.99
N MET A 82 29.71 -9.30 -23.02
CA MET A 82 29.55 -8.31 -24.10
C MET A 82 30.62 -7.22 -24.09
N ALA A 83 31.13 -6.84 -22.91
CA ALA A 83 32.12 -5.78 -22.77
C ALA A 83 33.58 -6.25 -22.93
N GLY A 84 33.87 -7.52 -22.62
CA GLY A 84 35.24 -8.06 -22.54
C GLY A 84 35.72 -8.84 -23.75
N SER A 85 34.84 -9.18 -24.71
CA SER A 85 35.20 -10.13 -25.76
C SER A 85 35.75 -9.46 -27.01
N ILE A 86 37.00 -9.79 -27.34
CA ILE A 86 37.67 -9.39 -28.60
C ILE A 86 37.47 -10.46 -29.68
N ASP A 87 37.23 -11.72 -29.29
CA ASP A 87 37.03 -12.85 -30.21
C ASP A 87 35.58 -13.35 -30.23
N VAL A 88 34.99 -13.45 -31.43
CA VAL A 88 33.56 -13.67 -31.65
C VAL A 88 33.14 -15.09 -31.27
N LYS A 89 34.03 -16.09 -31.40
CA LYS A 89 33.69 -17.49 -31.14
C LYS A 89 33.55 -17.80 -29.64
N ASP A 90 34.45 -17.27 -28.81
CA ASP A 90 34.39 -17.46 -27.36
C ASP A 90 33.23 -16.68 -26.74
N SER A 91 32.94 -15.48 -27.28
CA SER A 91 31.76 -14.67 -26.91
C SER A 91 30.45 -15.45 -27.04
N VAL A 92 30.28 -16.17 -28.15
CA VAL A 92 29.04 -16.92 -28.44
C VAL A 92 28.90 -18.13 -27.52
N HIS A 93 30.01 -18.77 -27.16
CA HIS A 93 29.98 -19.88 -26.21
C HIS A 93 29.58 -19.42 -24.81
N GLU A 94 30.21 -18.36 -24.29
CA GLU A 94 29.90 -17.81 -22.97
C GLU A 94 28.48 -17.23 -22.91
N ALA A 95 28.04 -16.51 -23.96
CA ALA A 95 26.67 -15.99 -24.06
C ALA A 95 25.63 -17.13 -24.08
N ARG A 96 25.92 -18.26 -24.73
CA ARG A 96 25.04 -19.44 -24.72
C ARG A 96 24.91 -20.03 -23.32
N VAL A 97 26.00 -20.13 -22.56
CA VAL A 97 25.98 -20.62 -21.17
C VAL A 97 25.16 -19.69 -20.28
N VAL A 98 25.34 -18.37 -20.39
CA VAL A 98 24.55 -17.39 -19.63
C VAL A 98 23.06 -17.44 -20.01
N SER A 99 22.74 -17.58 -21.30
CA SER A 99 21.37 -17.72 -21.78
C SER A 99 20.67 -18.97 -21.24
N LEU A 100 21.39 -20.10 -21.15
CA LEU A 100 20.87 -21.32 -20.52
C LEU A 100 20.59 -21.13 -19.03
N LYS A 101 21.45 -20.40 -18.29
CA LYS A 101 21.20 -20.07 -16.87
C LYS A 101 19.91 -19.24 -16.71
N PHE A 102 19.66 -18.27 -17.58
CA PHE A 102 18.40 -17.51 -17.58
C PHE A 102 17.17 -18.39 -17.86
N MET A 103 17.27 -19.35 -18.78
CA MET A 103 16.19 -20.29 -19.07
C MET A 103 15.85 -21.15 -17.84
N TYR A 104 16.85 -21.76 -17.20
CA TYR A 104 16.64 -22.55 -15.99
C TYR A 104 16.09 -21.70 -14.83
N LEU A 105 16.58 -20.47 -14.68
CA LEU A 105 16.09 -19.53 -13.68
C LEU A 105 14.61 -19.17 -13.91
N ALA A 106 14.21 -18.92 -15.17
CA ALA A 106 12.82 -18.60 -15.51
C ALA A 106 11.86 -19.77 -15.24
N LEU A 107 12.27 -21.00 -15.54
CA LEU A 107 11.48 -22.19 -15.22
C LEU A 107 11.34 -22.39 -13.71
N ALA A 108 12.45 -22.25 -12.97
CA ALA A 108 12.45 -22.37 -11.51
C ALA A 108 11.62 -21.26 -10.85
N SER A 109 11.72 -20.03 -11.35
CA SER A 109 10.97 -18.89 -10.81
C SER A 109 9.48 -19.00 -11.11
N GLY A 110 9.10 -19.44 -12.30
CA GLY A 110 7.71 -19.72 -12.66
C GLY A 110 7.09 -20.77 -11.74
N PHE A 111 7.80 -21.88 -11.50
CA PHE A 111 7.35 -22.92 -10.58
C PHE A 111 7.26 -22.42 -9.13
N ALA A 112 8.26 -21.67 -8.66
CA ALA A 112 8.27 -21.10 -7.31
C ALA A 112 7.16 -20.05 -7.10
N SER A 113 6.92 -19.17 -8.10
CA SER A 113 5.81 -18.22 -8.09
C SER A 113 4.46 -18.93 -8.03
N PHE A 114 4.29 -19.99 -8.83
CA PHE A 114 3.06 -20.77 -8.84
C PHE A 114 2.80 -21.41 -7.47
N LEU A 115 3.79 -22.11 -6.91
CA LEU A 115 3.67 -22.70 -5.57
C LEU A 115 3.36 -21.64 -4.51
N ARG A 116 4.07 -20.51 -4.52
CA ARG A 116 3.83 -19.39 -3.59
C ARG A 116 2.38 -18.93 -3.66
N THR A 117 1.93 -18.48 -4.84
CA THR A 117 0.60 -17.87 -4.99
C THR A 117 -0.50 -18.89 -4.73
N SER A 118 -0.40 -20.10 -5.29
CA SER A 118 -1.44 -21.12 -5.14
C SER A 118 -1.58 -21.59 -3.69
N CYS A 119 -0.48 -21.92 -3.00
CA CYS A 119 -0.56 -22.42 -1.62
C CYS A 119 -1.08 -21.36 -0.64
N TRP A 120 -0.62 -20.10 -0.77
CA TRP A 120 -1.11 -19.01 0.08
C TRP A 120 -2.56 -18.64 -0.22
N MET A 121 -2.96 -18.59 -1.50
CA MET A 121 -4.35 -18.28 -1.87
C MET A 121 -5.33 -19.37 -1.43
N ILE A 122 -4.99 -20.65 -1.61
CA ILE A 122 -5.83 -21.76 -1.14
C ILE A 122 -5.96 -21.75 0.39
N THR A 123 -4.86 -21.48 1.11
CA THR A 123 -4.89 -21.38 2.58
C THR A 123 -5.79 -20.24 3.04
N GLY A 124 -5.65 -19.05 2.44
CA GLY A 124 -6.48 -17.88 2.75
C GLY A 124 -7.97 -18.16 2.55
N GLU A 125 -8.34 -18.77 1.43
CA GLU A 125 -9.74 -19.15 1.13
C GLU A 125 -10.31 -20.15 2.14
N ARG A 126 -9.58 -21.23 2.44
CA ARG A 126 -10.02 -22.26 3.40
C ARG A 126 -10.24 -21.68 4.80
N GLN A 127 -9.30 -20.85 5.24
CA GLN A 127 -9.36 -20.20 6.55
C GLN A 127 -10.49 -19.17 6.62
N ALA A 128 -10.65 -18.34 5.60
CA ALA A 128 -11.75 -17.38 5.53
C ALA A 128 -13.11 -18.06 5.51
N ALA A 129 -13.28 -19.14 4.75
CA ALA A 129 -14.51 -19.92 4.73
C ALA A 129 -14.84 -20.53 6.11
N ARG A 130 -13.83 -21.04 6.83
CA ARG A 130 -14.01 -21.56 8.19
C ARG A 130 -14.39 -20.47 9.18
N ILE A 131 -13.74 -19.31 9.11
CA ILE A 131 -14.06 -18.14 9.94
C ILE A 131 -15.49 -17.69 9.68
N ARG A 132 -15.92 -17.56 8.41
CA ARG A 132 -17.30 -17.22 8.03
C ARG A 132 -18.31 -18.19 8.63
N ALA A 133 -18.05 -19.50 8.55
CA ALA A 133 -18.94 -20.52 9.09
C ALA A 133 -19.03 -20.47 10.64
N LEU A 134 -17.89 -20.31 11.32
CA LEU A 134 -17.84 -20.21 12.78
C LEU A 134 -18.49 -18.92 13.29
N TYR A 135 -18.24 -17.81 12.61
CA TYR A 135 -18.84 -16.52 12.92
C TYR A 135 -20.36 -16.56 12.78
N LEU A 136 -20.87 -17.08 11.65
CA LEU A 136 -22.32 -17.25 11.46
C LEU A 136 -22.92 -18.17 12.53
N ARG A 137 -22.26 -19.30 12.85
CA ARG A 137 -22.71 -20.22 13.90
C ARG A 137 -22.74 -19.57 15.28
N ALA A 138 -21.76 -18.72 15.60
CA ALA A 138 -21.70 -18.02 16.87
C ALA A 138 -22.83 -16.98 16.99
N ILE A 139 -23.07 -16.22 15.92
CA ILE A 139 -24.14 -15.21 15.89
C ILE A 139 -25.52 -15.84 16.01
N LEU A 140 -25.78 -16.94 15.30
CA LEU A 140 -27.07 -17.64 15.37
C LEU A 140 -27.37 -18.25 16.76
N ARG A 141 -26.37 -18.33 17.65
CA ARG A 141 -26.53 -18.81 19.03
C ARG A 141 -26.69 -17.70 20.06
N GLN A 142 -26.65 -16.45 19.63
CA GLN A 142 -26.70 -15.29 20.50
C GLN A 142 -28.17 -14.94 20.84
N ASP A 143 -28.38 -14.42 22.05
CA ASP A 143 -29.72 -14.06 22.53
C ASP A 143 -30.33 -12.90 21.75
N ILE A 144 -31.67 -12.84 21.70
CA ILE A 144 -32.43 -11.79 21.00
C ILE A 144 -32.04 -10.39 21.50
N ALA A 145 -31.70 -10.24 22.79
CA ALA A 145 -31.25 -8.98 23.38
C ALA A 145 -29.96 -8.43 22.74
N PHE A 146 -29.10 -9.27 22.18
CA PHE A 146 -27.90 -8.83 21.44
C PHE A 146 -28.27 -8.17 20.11
N PHE A 147 -29.26 -8.73 19.41
CA PHE A 147 -29.76 -8.17 18.15
C PHE A 147 -30.53 -6.86 18.36
N ASP A 148 -31.13 -6.68 19.55
CA ASP A 148 -31.83 -5.44 19.92
C ASP A 148 -30.88 -4.32 20.36
N LYS A 149 -29.70 -4.64 20.93
CA LYS A 149 -28.76 -3.64 21.50
C LYS A 149 -27.50 -3.40 20.69
N GLU A 150 -26.86 -4.44 20.16
CA GLU A 150 -25.47 -4.37 19.70
C GLU A 150 -25.30 -4.56 18.19
N ALA A 151 -26.17 -5.33 17.54
CA ALA A 151 -25.96 -5.68 16.13
C ALA A 151 -27.26 -5.75 15.31
N SER A 152 -27.43 -4.79 14.40
CA SER A 152 -28.46 -4.87 13.36
C SER A 152 -28.15 -6.02 12.39
N THR A 153 -29.17 -6.75 11.95
CA THR A 153 -29.04 -7.85 10.96
C THR A 153 -28.27 -7.41 9.72
N GLY A 154 -28.45 -6.17 9.25
CA GLY A 154 -27.72 -5.62 8.10
C GLY A 154 -26.23 -5.43 8.35
N GLN A 155 -25.85 -5.01 9.57
CA GLN A 155 -24.46 -4.85 9.97
C GLN A 155 -23.74 -6.20 10.03
N ILE A 156 -24.40 -7.23 10.56
CA ILE A 156 -23.86 -8.60 10.63
C ILE A 156 -23.58 -9.15 9.23
N VAL A 157 -24.53 -8.99 8.30
CA VAL A 157 -24.35 -9.43 6.91
C VAL A 157 -23.21 -8.67 6.25
N SER A 158 -23.11 -7.36 6.49
CA SER A 158 -22.01 -6.54 5.99
C SER A 158 -20.65 -6.97 6.55
N GLN A 159 -20.53 -7.25 7.85
CA GLN A 159 -19.29 -7.76 8.46
C GLN A 159 -18.93 -9.14 7.93
N LEU A 160 -19.91 -10.04 7.80
CA LEU A 160 -19.70 -11.38 7.28
C LEU A 160 -19.23 -11.37 5.82
N SER A 161 -19.75 -10.47 4.98
CA SER A 161 -19.36 -10.39 3.56
C SER A 161 -18.14 -9.49 3.31
N GLY A 162 -17.93 -8.44 4.10
CA GLY A 162 -16.85 -7.47 3.90
C GLY A 162 -15.59 -7.80 4.70
N ASP A 163 -15.68 -7.80 6.03
CA ASP A 163 -14.52 -7.94 6.92
C ASP A 163 -13.80 -9.28 6.73
N THR A 164 -14.55 -10.34 6.41
CA THR A 164 -13.96 -11.65 6.15
C THR A 164 -13.19 -11.72 4.83
N ILE A 165 -13.57 -10.93 3.82
CA ILE A 165 -12.79 -10.79 2.57
C ILE A 165 -11.48 -10.05 2.87
N LEU A 166 -11.52 -9.00 3.69
CA LEU A 166 -10.30 -8.31 4.11
C LEU A 166 -9.34 -9.23 4.86
N ILE A 167 -9.87 -10.10 5.73
CA ILE A 167 -9.07 -11.14 6.42
C ILE A 167 -8.49 -12.13 5.41
N GLN A 168 -9.29 -12.58 4.44
CA GLN A 168 -8.87 -13.49 3.38
C GLN A 168 -7.70 -12.91 2.55
N ASP A 169 -7.82 -11.65 2.13
CA ASP A 169 -6.79 -10.95 1.38
C ASP A 169 -5.50 -10.79 2.20
N ALA A 170 -5.64 -10.48 3.50
CA ALA A 170 -4.50 -10.32 4.40
C ALA A 170 -3.77 -11.65 4.66
N MET A 171 -4.50 -12.76 4.82
CA MET A 171 -3.93 -14.10 5.08
C MET A 171 -3.43 -14.81 3.81
N GLY A 172 -3.98 -14.45 2.65
CA GLY A 172 -3.68 -15.08 1.36
C GLY A 172 -2.36 -14.58 0.76
N ASP A 173 -2.42 -14.02 -0.45
CA ASP A 173 -1.23 -13.68 -1.25
C ASP A 173 -0.30 -12.66 -0.57
N LYS A 174 -0.84 -11.77 0.29
CA LYS A 174 -0.07 -10.70 0.92
C LYS A 174 1.06 -11.21 1.82
N VAL A 175 0.84 -12.29 2.58
CA VAL A 175 1.89 -12.86 3.45
C VAL A 175 3.00 -13.47 2.61
N GLY A 176 2.65 -14.22 1.56
CA GLY A 176 3.62 -14.77 0.62
C GLY A 176 4.45 -13.69 -0.07
N ASN A 177 3.80 -12.59 -0.49
CA ASN A 177 4.47 -11.45 -1.09
C ASN A 177 5.39 -10.73 -0.08
N PHE A 178 4.97 -10.57 1.17
CA PHE A 178 5.81 -9.98 2.21
C PHE A 178 7.09 -10.79 2.46
N ILE A 179 6.97 -12.12 2.56
CA ILE A 179 8.14 -13.00 2.72
C ILE A 179 9.05 -12.90 1.50
N GLN A 180 8.49 -12.91 0.28
CA GLN A 180 9.25 -12.75 -0.96
C GLN A 180 10.02 -11.42 -1.01
N LEU A 181 9.38 -10.32 -0.64
CA LEU A 181 10.01 -9.00 -0.61
C LEU A 181 11.14 -8.94 0.42
N LEU A 182 10.94 -9.50 1.62
CA LEU A 182 12.00 -9.60 2.63
C LEU A 182 13.20 -10.41 2.13
N VAL A 183 12.95 -11.55 1.49
CA VAL A 183 14.02 -12.40 0.94
C VAL A 183 14.73 -11.70 -0.21
N THR A 184 14.00 -11.01 -1.08
CA THR A 184 14.57 -10.19 -2.18
C THR A 184 15.46 -9.09 -1.62
N ALA A 185 15.00 -8.37 -0.60
CA ALA A 185 15.75 -7.30 0.04
C ALA A 185 17.05 -7.83 0.65
N ILE A 186 16.96 -8.85 1.52
CA ILE A 186 18.11 -9.46 2.17
C ILE A 186 19.08 -10.04 1.12
N GLY A 187 18.56 -10.78 0.14
CA GLY A 187 19.36 -11.37 -0.93
C GLY A 187 20.05 -10.32 -1.80
N GLY A 188 19.37 -9.23 -2.13
CA GLY A 188 19.91 -8.10 -2.90
C GLY A 188 21.07 -7.42 -2.17
N PHE A 189 20.92 -7.13 -0.88
CA PHE A 189 22.00 -6.56 -0.07
C PHE A 189 23.18 -7.53 0.06
N ILE A 190 22.95 -8.82 0.31
CA ILE A 190 24.03 -9.83 0.39
C ILE A 190 24.83 -9.88 -0.92
N VAL A 191 24.15 -9.89 -2.08
CA VAL A 191 24.81 -9.86 -3.39
C VAL A 191 25.57 -8.56 -3.63
N ALA A 192 25.00 -7.42 -3.24
CA ALA A 192 25.68 -6.13 -3.38
C ALA A 192 26.97 -6.06 -2.54
N PHE A 193 26.90 -6.43 -1.26
CA PHE A 193 28.07 -6.42 -0.36
C PHE A 193 29.16 -7.41 -0.80
N SER A 194 28.79 -8.59 -1.31
CA SER A 194 29.76 -9.58 -1.78
C SER A 194 30.50 -9.16 -3.05
N LYS A 195 29.83 -8.46 -3.99
CA LYS A 195 30.44 -8.02 -5.25
C LYS A 195 31.23 -6.72 -5.12
N GLY A 196 30.82 -5.81 -4.23
CA GLY A 196 31.50 -4.53 -4.10
C GLY A 196 31.01 -3.72 -2.90
N TRP A 197 31.64 -3.94 -1.74
CA TRP A 197 31.31 -3.23 -0.50
C TRP A 197 31.40 -1.70 -0.62
N LEU A 198 32.42 -1.17 -1.31
CA LEU A 198 32.62 0.27 -1.45
C LEU A 198 31.51 0.94 -2.29
N LEU A 199 31.11 0.29 -3.40
CA LEU A 199 30.02 0.77 -4.26
C LEU A 199 28.68 0.66 -3.54
N THR A 200 28.48 -0.43 -2.79
CA THR A 200 27.27 -0.64 -2.01
C THR A 200 27.07 0.46 -0.95
N PHE A 201 28.12 0.86 -0.23
CA PHE A 201 28.01 1.99 0.72
C PHE A 201 27.61 3.30 0.05
N ALA A 202 28.17 3.58 -1.13
CA ALA A 202 27.77 4.78 -1.89
C ALA A 202 26.31 4.73 -2.34
N MET A 203 25.78 3.54 -2.68
CA MET A 203 24.39 3.36 -3.08
C MET A 203 23.43 3.39 -1.89
N ILE A 204 23.83 2.90 -0.72
CA ILE A 204 23.00 3.00 0.49
C ILE A 204 22.72 4.47 0.83
N CYS A 205 23.64 5.40 0.55
CA CYS A 205 23.41 6.84 0.76
C CYS A 205 22.26 7.42 -0.08
N THR A 206 21.87 6.79 -1.19
CA THR A 206 20.75 7.26 -2.02
C THR A 206 19.39 6.75 -1.55
N ILE A 207 19.35 5.74 -0.67
CA ILE A 207 18.10 5.17 -0.13
C ILE A 207 17.36 6.16 0.79
N PRO A 208 17.97 6.79 1.81
CA PRO A 208 17.25 7.70 2.71
C PRO A 208 16.56 8.88 2.02
N PRO A 209 17.16 9.57 1.02
CA PRO A 209 16.47 10.61 0.26
C PRO A 209 15.21 10.11 -0.46
N VAL A 210 15.27 8.92 -1.06
CA VAL A 210 14.12 8.30 -1.75
C VAL A 210 13.01 7.97 -0.75
N VAL A 211 13.36 7.33 0.37
CA VAL A 211 12.42 6.98 1.43
C VAL A 211 11.79 8.22 2.06
N PHE A 212 12.58 9.26 2.31
CA PHE A 212 12.11 10.51 2.89
C PHE A 212 11.11 11.22 1.97
N ALA A 213 11.43 11.33 0.68
CA ALA A 213 10.51 11.89 -0.30
C ALA A 213 9.22 11.04 -0.40
N GLY A 214 9.36 9.70 -0.44
CA GLY A 214 8.23 8.76 -0.46
C GLY A 214 7.30 8.94 0.73
N ALA A 215 7.87 9.03 1.93
CA ALA A 215 7.12 9.22 3.17
C ALA A 215 6.37 10.56 3.17
N ILE A 216 7.01 11.66 2.76
CA ILE A 216 6.36 12.98 2.68
C ILE A 216 5.19 12.94 1.70
N THR A 217 5.41 12.40 0.49
CA THR A 217 4.36 12.30 -0.53
C THR A 217 3.20 11.43 -0.05
N MET A 218 3.46 10.29 0.58
CA MET A 218 2.43 9.39 1.10
C MET A 218 1.62 10.05 2.23
N MET A 219 2.28 10.72 3.18
CA MET A 219 1.58 11.41 4.28
C MET A 219 0.76 12.61 3.78
N LEU A 220 1.31 13.40 2.85
CA LEU A 220 0.62 14.56 2.29
C LEU A 220 -0.59 14.12 1.46
N LEU A 221 -0.39 13.15 0.56
CA LEU A 221 -1.45 12.64 -0.29
C LEU A 221 -2.56 11.99 0.54
N GLY A 222 -2.20 11.18 1.55
CA GLY A 222 -3.19 10.56 2.44
C GLY A 222 -4.06 11.59 3.18
N LYS A 223 -3.46 12.70 3.64
CA LYS A 223 -4.22 13.81 4.27
C LYS A 223 -5.15 14.50 3.28
N ILE A 224 -4.68 14.80 2.07
CA ILE A 224 -5.48 15.48 1.05
C ILE A 224 -6.64 14.57 0.59
N GLN A 225 -6.40 13.29 0.37
CA GLN A 225 -7.42 12.30 0.02
C GLN A 225 -8.48 12.17 1.11
N SER A 226 -8.08 12.12 2.38
CA SER A 226 -9.02 12.11 3.50
C SER A 226 -9.92 13.35 3.52
N GLN A 227 -9.35 14.53 3.26
CA GLN A 227 -10.10 15.79 3.20
C GLN A 227 -11.04 15.87 1.99
N ALA A 228 -10.60 15.34 0.84
CA ALA A 228 -11.42 15.22 -0.36
C ALA A 228 -12.61 14.29 -0.12
N GLN A 229 -12.35 13.12 0.49
CA GLN A 229 -13.40 12.16 0.86
C GLN A 229 -14.41 12.74 1.86
N SER A 230 -13.94 13.52 2.85
CA SER A 230 -14.84 14.21 3.78
C SER A 230 -15.74 15.23 3.08
N SER A 231 -15.20 15.99 2.12
CA SER A 231 -15.99 16.95 1.34
C SER A 231 -17.00 16.24 0.43
N TYR A 232 -16.62 15.09 -0.13
CA TYR A 232 -17.51 14.24 -0.93
C TYR A 232 -18.65 13.65 -0.09
N SER A 233 -18.35 13.20 1.13
CA SER A 233 -19.35 12.68 2.06
C SER A 233 -20.44 13.70 2.38
N VAL A 234 -20.10 14.99 2.54
CA VAL A 234 -21.11 16.04 2.76
C VAL A 234 -22.06 16.18 1.57
N ALA A 235 -21.54 16.16 0.34
CA ALA A 235 -22.36 16.22 -0.86
C ALA A 235 -23.26 14.97 -0.97
N ALA A 236 -22.72 13.79 -0.64
CA ALA A 236 -23.48 12.53 -0.62
C ALA A 236 -24.62 12.58 0.41
N THR A 237 -24.38 13.11 1.62
CA THR A 237 -25.43 13.27 2.65
C THR A 237 -26.57 14.17 2.18
N ILE A 238 -26.27 15.27 1.47
CA ILE A 238 -27.32 16.16 0.92
C ILE A 238 -28.20 15.40 -0.08
N VAL A 239 -27.59 14.59 -0.96
CA VAL A 239 -28.31 13.76 -1.92
C VAL A 239 -29.15 12.71 -1.21
N GLU A 240 -28.56 12.02 -0.24
CA GLU A 240 -29.23 10.98 0.54
C GLU A 240 -30.47 11.52 1.27
N GLN A 241 -30.35 12.69 1.92
CA GLN A 241 -31.48 13.36 2.58
C GLN A 241 -32.57 13.79 1.58
N THR A 242 -32.16 14.35 0.44
CA THR A 242 -33.09 14.85 -0.59
C THR A 242 -33.86 13.70 -1.24
N ILE A 243 -33.17 12.62 -1.63
CA ILE A 243 -33.80 11.45 -2.26
C ILE A 243 -34.61 10.66 -1.24
N GLY A 244 -34.08 10.45 -0.03
CA GLY A 244 -34.79 9.76 1.04
C GLY A 244 -36.11 10.43 1.42
N SER A 245 -36.16 11.76 1.31
CA SER A 245 -37.36 12.57 1.60
C SER A 245 -38.00 13.19 0.34
N ILE A 246 -37.87 12.55 -0.83
CA ILE A 246 -38.26 13.15 -2.11
C ILE A 246 -39.73 13.61 -2.16
N ARG A 247 -40.63 12.86 -1.51
CA ARG A 247 -42.05 13.21 -1.45
C ARG A 247 -42.30 14.54 -0.72
N THR A 248 -41.53 14.79 0.34
CA THR A 248 -41.57 16.05 1.11
C THR A 248 -40.96 17.20 0.31
N VAL A 249 -39.84 16.96 -0.37
CA VAL A 249 -39.21 17.98 -1.21
C VAL A 249 -40.15 18.40 -2.35
N ALA A 250 -40.81 17.45 -3.01
CA ALA A 250 -41.81 17.70 -4.03
C ALA A 250 -43.05 18.43 -3.48
N SER A 251 -43.58 18.04 -2.32
CA SER A 251 -44.77 18.69 -1.74
C SER A 251 -44.56 20.15 -1.38
N PHE A 252 -43.32 20.53 -1.01
CA PHE A 252 -42.95 21.92 -0.73
C PHE A 252 -42.34 22.65 -1.95
N SER A 253 -42.34 22.04 -3.15
CA SER A 253 -41.68 22.59 -4.36
C SER A 253 -40.20 22.97 -4.12
N GLY A 254 -39.51 22.24 -3.25
CA GLY A 254 -38.15 22.52 -2.78
C GLY A 254 -37.02 22.05 -3.69
N GLU A 255 -37.33 21.44 -4.84
CA GLU A 255 -36.36 20.81 -5.75
C GLU A 255 -35.25 21.78 -6.19
N LYS A 256 -35.61 23.00 -6.59
CA LYS A 256 -34.63 24.03 -6.99
C LYS A 256 -33.68 24.41 -5.86
N ARG A 257 -34.16 24.39 -4.62
CA ARG A 257 -33.33 24.67 -3.43
C ARG A 257 -32.36 23.52 -3.17
N ALA A 258 -32.84 22.28 -3.22
CA ALA A 258 -32.00 21.10 -3.03
C ALA A 258 -30.88 21.02 -4.10
N ILE A 259 -31.19 21.29 -5.36
CA ILE A 259 -30.20 21.36 -6.44
C ILE A 259 -29.15 22.44 -6.16
N LYS A 260 -29.56 23.63 -5.70
CA LYS A 260 -28.64 24.72 -5.37
C LYS A 260 -27.72 24.40 -4.18
N GLU A 261 -28.25 23.71 -3.17
CA GLU A 261 -27.46 23.26 -2.01
C GLU A 261 -26.43 22.18 -2.43
N TYR A 262 -26.83 21.26 -3.30
CA TYR A 262 -25.92 20.25 -3.86
C TYR A 262 -24.83 20.88 -4.74
N ASP A 263 -25.18 21.82 -5.62
CA ASP A 263 -24.22 22.54 -6.48
C ASP A 263 -23.18 23.30 -5.64
N LYS A 264 -23.61 23.95 -4.56
CA LYS A 264 -22.70 24.59 -3.59
C LYS A 264 -21.73 23.59 -2.95
N ALA A 265 -22.20 22.39 -2.59
CA ALA A 265 -21.34 21.34 -2.03
C ALA A 265 -20.36 20.79 -3.07
N LEU A 266 -20.80 20.63 -4.32
CA LEU A 266 -19.96 20.18 -5.44
C LEU A 266 -18.79 21.11 -5.74
N VAL A 267 -18.96 22.43 -5.61
CA VAL A 267 -17.83 23.38 -5.78
C VAL A 267 -16.70 23.07 -4.79
N LYS A 268 -17.03 22.68 -3.56
CA LYS A 268 -16.02 22.30 -2.55
C LYS A 268 -15.34 20.99 -2.91
N VAL A 269 -16.09 20.00 -3.37
CA VAL A 269 -15.57 18.71 -3.87
C VAL A 269 -14.63 18.94 -5.06
N TYR A 270 -15.03 19.76 -6.02
CA TYR A 270 -14.23 20.09 -7.20
C TYR A 270 -12.88 20.73 -6.83
N ARG A 271 -12.90 21.73 -5.92
CA ARG A 271 -11.65 22.35 -5.44
C ARG A 271 -10.76 21.34 -4.72
N ALA A 272 -11.32 20.50 -3.86
CA ALA A 272 -10.57 19.46 -3.17
C ALA A 272 -9.92 18.47 -4.16
N GLY A 273 -10.67 18.04 -5.18
CA GLY A 273 -10.17 17.17 -6.25
C GLY A 273 -9.05 17.80 -7.09
N LEU A 274 -9.12 19.11 -7.36
CA LEU A 274 -8.02 19.82 -8.03
C LEU A 274 -6.74 19.81 -7.20
N TYR A 275 -6.82 20.10 -5.89
CA TYR A 275 -5.66 20.05 -5.01
C TYR A 275 -5.11 18.64 -4.85
N GLU A 276 -5.99 17.63 -4.78
CA GLU A 276 -5.60 16.21 -4.77
C GLU A 276 -4.85 15.83 -6.04
N GLY A 277 -5.37 16.16 -7.22
CA GLY A 277 -4.74 15.88 -8.50
C GLY A 277 -3.37 16.55 -8.63
N LEU A 278 -3.27 17.83 -8.26
CA LEU A 278 -2.01 18.58 -8.28
C LEU A 278 -0.99 18.01 -7.29
N ALA A 279 -1.40 17.70 -6.05
CA ALA A 279 -0.51 17.14 -5.05
C ALA A 279 -0.05 15.72 -5.41
N SER A 280 -0.94 14.91 -5.97
CA SER A 280 -0.62 13.56 -6.47
C SER A 280 0.39 13.62 -7.61
N GLY A 281 0.15 14.48 -8.61
CA GLY A 281 1.04 14.65 -9.75
C GLY A 281 2.42 15.19 -9.36
N LEU A 282 2.47 16.25 -8.54
CA LEU A 282 3.74 16.81 -8.04
C LEU A 282 4.49 15.83 -7.13
N GLY A 283 3.76 15.11 -6.27
CA GLY A 283 4.32 14.08 -5.41
C GLY A 283 4.98 12.97 -6.22
N PHE A 284 4.24 12.38 -7.16
CA PHE A 284 4.75 11.32 -8.03
C PHE A 284 5.93 11.80 -8.90
N GLY A 285 5.84 13.01 -9.49
CA GLY A 285 6.92 13.60 -10.27
C GLY A 285 8.20 13.83 -9.46
N THR A 286 8.07 14.30 -8.22
CA THR A 286 9.21 14.50 -7.32
C THR A 286 9.89 13.16 -6.97
N LEU A 287 9.11 12.10 -6.72
CA LEU A 287 9.66 10.76 -6.47
C LEU A 287 10.42 10.22 -7.66
N MET A 288 9.86 10.33 -8.86
CA MET A 288 10.50 9.88 -10.10
C MET A 288 11.78 10.67 -10.38
N MET A 289 11.79 11.99 -10.15
CA MET A 289 12.99 12.82 -10.30
C MET A 289 14.13 12.36 -9.38
N ILE A 290 13.85 12.12 -8.10
CA ILE A 290 14.85 11.66 -7.13
C ILE A 290 15.37 10.26 -7.52
N LEU A 291 14.50 9.37 -8.00
CA LEU A 291 14.89 8.06 -8.50
C LEU A 291 15.88 8.16 -9.68
N PHE A 292 15.60 9.00 -10.68
CA PHE A 292 16.50 9.20 -11.81
C PHE A 292 17.82 9.86 -11.40
N CYS A 293 17.80 10.81 -10.46
CA CYS A 293 19.03 11.37 -9.88
C CYS A 293 19.87 10.31 -9.17
N SER A 294 19.23 9.38 -8.44
CA SER A 294 19.91 8.24 -7.82
C SER A 294 20.59 7.34 -8.85
N TYR A 295 19.92 7.01 -9.96
CA TYR A 295 20.52 6.25 -11.06
C TYR A 295 21.67 6.99 -11.75
N ALA A 296 21.52 8.30 -11.99
CA ALA A 296 22.59 9.11 -12.57
C ALA A 296 23.83 9.12 -11.66
N TYR A 297 23.62 9.28 -10.34
CA TYR A 297 24.69 9.20 -9.34
C TYR A 297 25.35 7.82 -9.31
N ALA A 298 24.56 6.75 -9.36
CA ALA A 298 25.04 5.36 -9.42
C ALA A 298 25.93 5.10 -10.63
N MET A 299 25.53 5.57 -11.81
CA MET A 299 26.31 5.44 -13.03
C MET A 299 27.61 6.26 -12.97
N TRP A 300 27.55 7.50 -12.45
CA TRP A 300 28.72 8.35 -12.33
C TRP A 300 29.79 7.78 -11.40
N ILE A 301 29.39 7.33 -10.21
CA ILE A 301 30.33 6.74 -9.24
C ILE A 301 30.81 5.36 -9.70
N GLY A 302 29.94 4.57 -10.34
CA GLY A 302 30.28 3.30 -10.96
C GLY A 302 31.38 3.46 -12.03
N GLY A 303 31.21 4.42 -12.94
CA GLY A 303 32.23 4.75 -13.94
C GLY A 303 33.56 5.18 -13.32
N LYS A 304 33.52 6.02 -12.27
CA LYS A 304 34.74 6.44 -11.54
C LYS A 304 35.44 5.26 -10.85
N MET A 305 34.71 4.25 -10.38
CA MET A 305 35.29 3.05 -9.77
C MET A 305 35.91 2.09 -10.79
N ILE A 306 35.35 2.00 -11.99
CA ILE A 306 35.94 1.22 -13.10
C ILE A 306 37.33 1.76 -13.43
N ILE A 307 37.45 3.09 -13.57
CA ILE A 307 38.71 3.75 -13.95
C ILE A 307 39.76 3.68 -12.82
N ASN A 308 39.38 3.97 -11.58
CA ASN A 308 40.36 4.16 -10.49
C ASN A 308 40.64 2.91 -9.65
N LYS A 309 39.72 1.94 -9.62
CA LYS A 309 39.79 0.77 -8.72
C LYS A 309 39.68 -0.57 -9.44
N GLY A 310 39.64 -0.58 -10.77
CA GLY A 310 39.63 -1.81 -11.57
C GLY A 310 38.35 -2.64 -11.43
N TYR A 311 37.22 -2.01 -11.06
CA TYR A 311 35.93 -2.69 -11.13
C TYR A 311 35.56 -2.97 -12.58
N THR A 312 34.85 -4.07 -12.82
CA THR A 312 34.37 -4.41 -14.17
C THR A 312 32.94 -3.89 -14.37
N GLY A 313 32.57 -3.62 -15.64
CA GLY A 313 31.24 -3.08 -15.95
C GLY A 313 30.10 -3.97 -15.44
N GLY A 314 30.27 -5.30 -15.54
CA GLY A 314 29.30 -6.27 -15.00
C GLY A 314 29.16 -6.21 -13.48
N THR A 315 30.25 -6.01 -12.73
CA THR A 315 30.20 -5.91 -11.26
C THR A 315 29.49 -4.64 -10.80
N VAL A 316 29.69 -3.51 -11.49
CA VAL A 316 29.01 -2.25 -11.18
C VAL A 316 27.50 -2.35 -11.42
N ILE A 317 27.10 -2.89 -12.58
CA ILE A 317 25.69 -3.08 -12.94
C ILE A 317 25.01 -4.05 -11.98
N ASN A 318 25.71 -5.11 -11.56
CA ASN A 318 25.21 -6.05 -10.56
C ASN A 318 24.92 -5.38 -9.22
N VAL A 319 25.86 -4.60 -8.69
CA VAL A 319 25.65 -3.90 -7.41
C VAL A 319 24.53 -2.86 -7.55
N MET A 320 24.48 -2.13 -8.67
CA MET A 320 23.44 -1.13 -8.90
C MET A 320 22.04 -1.75 -8.90
N PHE A 321 21.80 -2.79 -9.70
CA PHE A 321 20.50 -3.44 -9.74
C PHE A 321 20.16 -4.17 -8.44
N ALA A 322 21.14 -4.81 -7.79
CA ALA A 322 20.89 -5.54 -6.55
C ALA A 322 20.46 -4.61 -5.39
N VAL A 323 21.07 -3.42 -5.28
CA VAL A 323 20.67 -2.44 -4.26
C VAL A 323 19.32 -1.83 -4.58
N VAL A 324 19.07 -1.47 -5.85
CA VAL A 324 17.80 -0.86 -6.26
C VAL A 324 16.65 -1.84 -6.08
N LEU A 325 16.78 -3.05 -6.60
CA LEU A 325 15.77 -4.12 -6.48
C LEU A 325 15.61 -4.58 -5.03
N GLY A 326 16.67 -4.55 -4.22
CA GLY A 326 16.59 -4.86 -2.79
C GLY A 326 16.02 -3.73 -1.93
N SER A 327 15.93 -2.51 -2.46
CA SER A 327 15.37 -1.34 -1.77
C SER A 327 13.88 -1.09 -2.05
N LEU A 328 13.32 -1.75 -3.06
CA LEU A 328 11.91 -1.74 -3.43
C LEU A 328 11.10 -2.68 -2.54
#